data_AF-A0A963BTI6-F1
#
_entry.id   AF-A0A963BTI6-F1
#
_cell.length_a   1.000
_cell.length_b   1.000
_cell.length_c   1.000
_cell.angle_alpha   90.00
_cell.angle_beta   90.00
_cell.angle_gamma   90.00
#
_symmetry.space_group_name_H-M   'P 1'
#
loop_
_entity.id
_entity.type
_entity.pdbx_description
1 polymer ?
#
loop_
_entity_poly.entity_id
_entity_poly.type
_entity_poly.pdbx_seq_one_letter_code
_entity_poly.pdbx_strand_id
1 'polypeptide(L)'
;MNAHRRFVPFLLAAVLAVAAGPGRAAGAATCTGKFPNPITDICWSCILPISIGGARIANFGDQEDTDNPSSPVCSCGVNPVIGLSISFWDPARHV
;
A
#
# COMPACT_ATOMS: atom_id res chain seq x y z
N MET A 1 -9.76 -39.50 -43.07
CA MET A 1 -9.41 -38.35 -42.22
C MET A 1 -10.68 -37.72 -41.64
N ASN A 2 -11.30 -38.29 -40.59
CA ASN A 2 -12.51 -37.70 -39.96
C ASN A 2 -12.68 -38.07 -38.47
N ALA A 3 -11.77 -38.87 -37.89
CA ALA A 3 -11.83 -39.25 -36.48
C ALA A 3 -11.46 -38.07 -35.57
N HIS A 4 -10.37 -37.35 -35.87
CA HIS A 4 -9.93 -36.18 -35.07
C HIS A 4 -11.00 -35.10 -34.96
N ARG A 5 -11.74 -34.80 -36.04
CA ARG A 5 -12.79 -33.77 -36.06
C ARG A 5 -14.00 -34.12 -35.18
N ARG A 6 -14.20 -35.40 -34.85
CA ARG A 6 -15.27 -35.88 -33.95
C ARG A 6 -14.88 -35.78 -32.47
N PHE A 7 -13.59 -35.87 -32.15
CA PHE A 7 -13.09 -35.83 -30.76
C PHE A 7 -12.73 -34.43 -30.26
N VAL A 8 -12.45 -33.47 -31.15
CA VAL A 8 -12.16 -32.07 -30.82
C VAL A 8 -13.22 -31.40 -29.92
N PRO A 9 -14.55 -31.49 -30.18
CA PRO A 9 -15.53 -30.82 -29.32
C PRO A 9 -15.59 -31.41 -27.91
N PHE A 10 -15.35 -32.72 -27.76
CA PHE A 10 -15.28 -33.38 -26.45
C PHE A 10 -14.03 -32.95 -25.67
N LEU A 11 -12.89 -32.83 -26.36
CA LEU A 11 -11.67 -32.31 -25.75
C LEU A 11 -11.82 -30.84 -25.34
N LEU A 12 -12.44 -30.00 -26.18
CA LEU A 12 -12.69 -28.59 -25.85
C LEU A 12 -13.64 -28.43 -24.66
N ALA A 13 -14.70 -29.24 -24.61
CA ALA A 13 -15.65 -29.26 -23.49
C ALA A 13 -14.98 -29.73 -22.19
N ALA A 14 -14.10 -30.73 -22.26
CA ALA A 14 -13.34 -31.20 -21.11
C ALA A 14 -12.38 -30.11 -20.57
N VAL A 15 -11.70 -29.38 -21.45
CA VAL A 15 -10.81 -28.28 -21.05
C VAL A 15 -11.59 -27.13 -20.41
N LEU A 16 -12.74 -26.76 -20.97
CA LEU A 16 -13.60 -25.72 -20.40
C LEU A 16 -14.19 -26.12 -19.04
N ALA A 17 -14.54 -27.40 -18.85
CA ALA A 17 -15.01 -27.91 -17.57
C ALA A 17 -13.92 -27.89 -16.48
N VAL A 18 -12.66 -28.15 -16.84
CA VAL A 18 -11.52 -28.07 -15.91
C VAL A 18 -11.21 -26.61 -15.54
N ALA A 19 -11.38 -25.67 -16.46
CA ALA A 19 -11.16 -24.24 -16.21
C ALA A 19 -12.25 -23.59 -15.33
N ALA A 20 -13.46 -24.17 -15.28
CA ALA A 20 -14.61 -23.66 -14.53
C ALA A 20 -14.69 -24.16 -13.07
N GLY A 21 -13.59 -24.63 -12.49
CA GLY A 21 -13.54 -25.07 -11.09
C GLY A 21 -13.98 -23.97 -10.11
N PRO A 22 -14.48 -24.32 -8.92
CA PRO A 22 -14.96 -23.34 -7.95
C PRO A 22 -13.83 -22.36 -7.57
N GLY A 23 -14.09 -21.07 -7.77
CA GLY A 23 -13.21 -20.00 -7.30
C GLY A 23 -13.04 -20.12 -5.79
N ARG A 24 -11.80 -20.27 -5.33
CA ARG A 24 -11.52 -20.34 -3.89
C ARG A 24 -11.68 -18.95 -3.31
N ALA A 25 -12.74 -18.75 -2.53
CA ALA A 25 -12.85 -17.58 -1.68
C ALA A 25 -11.68 -17.63 -0.69
N ALA A 26 -10.76 -16.67 -0.78
CA ALA A 26 -9.83 -16.44 0.30
C ALA A 26 -10.67 -16.06 1.54
N GLY A 27 -10.59 -16.87 2.60
CA GLY A 27 -11.31 -16.58 3.84
C GLY A 27 -10.93 -15.19 4.36
N ALA A 28 -11.88 -14.48 4.97
CA ALA A 28 -11.59 -13.21 5.62
C ALA A 28 -10.51 -13.44 6.69
N ALA A 29 -9.33 -12.84 6.51
CA ALA A 29 -8.31 -12.86 7.55
C ALA A 29 -8.87 -12.18 8.80
N THR A 30 -8.73 -12.83 9.96
CA THR A 30 -9.08 -12.20 11.24
C THR A 30 -7.96 -11.21 11.57
N CYS A 31 -8.16 -9.94 11.26
CA CYS A 31 -7.25 -8.89 11.67
C CYS A 31 -7.33 -8.73 13.19
N THR A 32 -6.24 -9.01 13.89
CA THR A 32 -6.10 -8.74 15.31
C THR A 32 -5.56 -7.32 15.49
N GLY A 33 -6.14 -6.57 16.43
CA GLY A 33 -5.76 -5.19 16.71
C GLY A 33 -6.98 -4.29 16.95
N LYS A 34 -6.75 -3.15 17.62
CA LYS A 34 -7.72 -2.09 17.81
C LYS A 34 -7.34 -0.92 16.91
N PHE A 35 -8.33 -0.21 16.37
CA PHE A 35 -8.05 1.06 15.69
C PHE A 35 -7.37 2.04 16.67
N PRO A 36 -6.18 2.57 16.34
CA PRO A 36 -5.42 3.39 17.28
C PRO A 36 -6.22 4.65 17.63
N ASN A 37 -6.32 4.94 18.92
CA ASN A 37 -6.88 6.20 19.38
C ASN A 37 -5.83 7.30 19.17
N PRO A 38 -6.09 8.31 18.32
CA PRO A 38 -5.13 9.37 18.04
C PRO A 38 -4.78 10.22 19.28
N ILE A 39 -5.56 10.16 20.36
CA ILE A 39 -5.32 10.93 21.58
C ILE A 39 -4.36 10.19 22.52
N THR A 40 -4.56 8.88 22.70
CA THR A 40 -3.86 8.11 23.75
C THR A 40 -2.82 7.15 23.22
N ASP A 41 -3.00 6.66 21.99
CA ASP A 41 -2.21 5.55 21.45
C ASP A 41 -1.08 6.06 20.53
N ILE A 42 -1.08 7.35 20.17
CA ILE A 42 -0.07 8.01 19.34
C ILE A 42 0.78 8.97 20.18
N CYS A 43 2.09 8.78 20.15
CA CYS A 43 3.03 9.74 20.70
C CYS A 43 3.26 10.88 19.68
N TRP A 44 2.57 12.00 19.83
CA TRP A 44 2.72 13.17 18.94
C TRP A 44 4.08 13.85 19.04
N SER A 45 4.81 13.65 20.14
CA SER A 45 6.21 14.07 20.21
C SER A 45 7.10 13.18 19.34
N CYS A 46 6.74 11.90 19.17
CA CYS A 46 7.58 10.92 18.49
C CYS A 46 7.46 10.97 16.97
N ILE A 47 6.53 11.76 16.41
CA ILE A 47 6.43 11.97 14.96
C ILE A 47 7.38 13.07 14.46
N LEU A 48 8.08 13.75 15.37
CA LEU A 48 8.89 14.93 15.09
C LEU A 48 10.35 14.58 14.77
N PRO A 49 11.00 15.34 13.88
CA PRO A 49 10.51 16.58 13.29
C PRO A 49 9.59 16.39 12.07
N ILE A 50 8.63 17.32 11.93
CA ILE A 50 7.79 17.41 10.72
C ILE A 50 8.38 18.50 9.82
N SER A 51 8.64 18.15 8.56
CA SER A 51 9.14 19.10 7.57
C SER A 51 8.37 19.01 6.25
N ILE A 52 8.31 20.14 5.54
CA ILE A 52 7.75 20.24 4.19
C ILE A 52 8.86 20.76 3.28
N GLY A 53 9.33 19.92 2.36
CA GLY A 53 10.60 20.16 1.68
C GLY A 53 11.75 20.33 2.69
N GLY A 54 12.62 21.32 2.48
CA GLY A 54 13.72 21.61 3.41
C GLY A 54 13.31 22.40 4.67
N ALA A 55 12.04 22.79 4.81
CA ALA A 55 11.58 23.63 5.91
C ALA A 55 11.02 22.78 7.06
N ARG A 56 11.67 22.85 8.23
CA ARG A 56 11.18 22.22 9.48
C ARG A 56 10.04 23.06 10.04
N ILE A 57 8.84 22.47 10.10
CA ILE A 57 7.60 23.14 10.53
C ILE A 57 7.30 22.83 11.99
N ALA A 58 7.69 21.65 12.48
CA ALA A 58 7.61 21.30 13.88
C ALA A 58 8.84 20.49 14.30
N ASN A 59 9.55 20.96 15.33
CA ASN A 59 10.55 20.18 16.04
C ASN A 59 10.49 20.57 17.52
N PHE A 60 9.96 19.69 18.35
CA PHE A 60 9.95 19.88 19.80
C PHE A 60 11.04 19.00 20.40
N GLY A 61 11.93 19.63 21.16
CA GLY A 61 13.05 18.93 21.82
C GLY A 61 14.24 18.63 20.91
N ASP A 62 14.36 19.33 19.76
CA ASP A 62 15.49 19.23 18.84
C ASP A 62 15.83 17.79 18.44
N GLN A 63 14.80 17.02 18.07
CA GLN A 63 14.96 15.62 17.71
C GLN A 63 15.74 15.44 16.40
N GLU A 64 16.51 14.36 16.35
CA GLU A 64 17.28 13.95 15.19
C GLU A 64 16.40 13.68 13.96
N ASP A 65 16.97 13.97 12.80
CA ASP A 65 16.31 13.95 11.50
C ASP A 65 17.29 13.44 10.45
N THR A 66 16.75 12.83 9.39
CA THR A 66 17.55 12.48 8.20
C THR A 66 17.43 13.59 7.16
N ASP A 67 18.33 13.64 6.18
CA ASP A 67 18.25 14.62 5.10
C ASP A 67 16.91 14.55 4.36
N ASN A 68 16.20 15.67 4.31
CA ASN A 68 14.92 15.79 3.63
C ASN A 68 15.05 16.46 2.25
N PRO A 69 14.21 16.13 1.25
CA PRO A 69 14.22 16.80 -0.04
C PRO A 69 14.02 18.30 0.12
N SER A 70 14.84 19.13 -0.54
CA SER A 70 14.75 20.59 -0.34
C SER A 70 13.48 21.21 -0.97
N SER A 71 12.97 20.63 -2.06
CA SER A 71 11.76 21.12 -2.73
C SER A 71 10.50 20.68 -1.98
N PRO A 72 9.57 21.59 -1.65
CA PRO A 72 8.29 21.22 -1.04
C PRO A 72 7.33 20.54 -2.02
N VAL A 73 7.58 20.70 -3.33
CA VAL A 73 6.75 20.15 -4.40
C VAL A 73 7.53 19.07 -5.16
N CYS A 74 6.86 17.95 -5.44
CA CYS A 74 7.40 16.85 -6.22
C CYS A 74 6.43 16.43 -7.33
N SER A 75 6.94 15.71 -8.33
CA SER A 75 6.13 15.14 -9.40
C SER A 75 6.62 13.75 -9.76
N CYS A 76 5.69 12.84 -10.04
CA CYS A 76 5.98 11.45 -10.44
C CYS A 76 6.23 11.30 -11.96
N GLY A 77 6.40 12.41 -12.70
CA GLY A 77 6.74 12.39 -14.13
C GLY A 77 5.64 11.87 -15.07
N VAL A 78 4.47 11.52 -14.53
CA VAL A 78 3.29 11.11 -15.29
C VAL A 78 2.13 12.08 -15.01
N ASN A 79 1.50 12.56 -16.09
CA ASN A 79 0.22 13.29 -16.19
C ASN A 79 -0.24 14.04 -14.93
N PRO A 80 -0.26 15.39 -14.92
CA PRO A 80 0.27 16.21 -13.83
C PRO A 80 -0.14 15.74 -12.42
N VAL A 81 0.60 14.78 -11.87
CA VAL A 81 0.55 14.45 -10.44
C VAL A 81 1.56 15.36 -9.75
N ILE A 82 1.04 16.31 -8.99
CA ILE A 82 1.80 17.20 -8.12
C ILE A 82 1.62 16.72 -6.69
N GLY A 83 2.73 16.39 -6.04
CA GLY A 83 2.78 15.96 -4.64
C GLY A 83 3.47 16.99 -3.76
N LEU A 84 3.35 16.77 -2.45
CA LEU A 84 4.10 17.50 -1.43
C LEU A 84 5.14 16.58 -0.82
N SER A 85 6.35 17.08 -0.66
CA SER A 85 7.41 16.40 0.08
C SER A 85 7.22 16.68 1.57
N ILE A 86 6.69 15.72 2.32
CA ILE A 86 6.46 15.80 3.77
C ILE A 86 7.29 14.71 4.44
N SER A 87 8.02 15.05 5.50
CA SER A 87 8.69 14.06 6.37
C SER A 87 8.21 14.17 7.81
N PHE A 88 8.19 13.01 8.46
CA PHE A 88 7.89 12.80 9.87
C PHE A 88 8.27 11.36 10.23
N TRP A 89 8.41 11.06 11.52
CA TRP A 89 8.61 9.67 11.97
C TRP A 89 7.28 8.94 12.08
N ASP A 90 7.14 7.82 11.36
CA ASP A 90 5.94 6.99 11.38
C ASP A 90 6.06 5.86 12.42
N PRO A 91 5.06 5.64 13.28
CA PRO A 91 5.04 4.48 14.16
C PRO A 91 4.86 3.18 13.38
N ALA A 92 5.99 2.55 13.04
CA ALA A 92 6.02 1.37 12.16
C ALA A 92 5.21 0.15 12.68
N ARG A 93 4.95 0.06 13.99
CA ARG A 93 4.21 -1.06 14.62
C ARG A 93 3.51 -0.62 15.92
N HIS A 94 2.19 -0.48 15.86
CA HIS A 94 1.34 -0.50 17.05
C HIS A 94 0.76 -1.92 17.20
N VAL A 95 1.05 -2.59 18.32
CA VAL A 95 0.51 -3.93 18.65
C VAL A 95 -0.79 -3.84 19.43
#